data_AF-A0A832ZU17-F1
#
_entry.id   AF-A0A832ZU17-F1
#
_cell.length_a   1.000
_cell.length_b   1.000
_cell.length_c   1.000
_cell.angle_alpha   90.00
_cell.angle_beta   90.00
_cell.angle_gamma   90.00
#
_symmetry.space_group_name_H-M   'P 1'
#
loop_
_entity.id
_entity.type
_entity.pdbx_description
1 polymer ?
#
loop_
_entity_poly.entity_id
_entity_poly.type
_entity_poly.pdbx_seq_one_letter_code
_entity_poly.pdbx_strand_id
1 'polypeptide(L)' 'MEALNRLGGKALEQNLLDELRKRGDEISLEELRKNLMRLEIHGFVRVLSLDAERKVVELIKKT' A
#
# COMPACT_ATOMS: atom_id res chain seq x y z
N MET A 1 5.58 2.66 -6.12
CA MET A 1 6.14 3.34 -4.92
C MET A 1 5.77 4.82 -4.83
N GLU A 2 5.57 5.54 -5.95
CA GLU A 2 5.23 6.97 -5.91
C GLU A 2 3.97 7.34 -5.12
N ALA A 3 2.90 6.53 -5.17
CA ALA A 3 1.67 6.80 -4.41
C ALA A 3 1.93 6.81 -2.90
N LEU A 4 2.59 5.78 -2.37
CA LEU A 4 3.00 5.70 -0.96
C LEU A 4 4.00 6.79 -0.56
N ASN A 5 4.96 7.14 -1.43
CA ASN A 5 5.89 8.23 -1.17
C ASN A 5 5.18 9.58 -1.00
N ARG A 6 4.15 9.86 -1.80
CA ARG A 6 3.33 11.08 -1.65
C ARG A 6 2.51 11.08 -0.36
N LEU A 7 2.14 9.92 0.14
CA LEU A 7 1.47 9.75 1.43
C LEU A 7 2.46 9.76 2.61
N GLY A 8 3.70 10.21 2.42
CA GLY A 8 4.71 10.28 3.49
C GLY A 8 5.36 8.94 3.83
N GLY A 9 5.23 7.94 2.95
CA GLY A 9 5.83 6.62 3.12
C GLY A 9 5.04 5.67 4.03
N LYS A 10 3.89 6.10 4.57
CA LYS A 10 3.01 5.27 5.40
C LYS A 10 1.56 5.68 5.23
N ALA A 11 0.68 4.75 4.94
CA ALA A 11 -0.74 5.02 4.72
C ALA A 11 -1.63 3.84 5.10
N LEU A 12 -2.92 4.10 5.33
CA LEU A 12 -3.93 3.03 5.33
C LEU A 12 -4.04 2.43 3.93
N GLU A 13 -4.32 1.12 3.87
CA GLU A 13 -4.58 0.40 2.61
C GLU A 13 -5.65 1.10 1.78
N GLN A 14 -6.73 1.57 2.42
CA GLN A 14 -7.81 2.30 1.76
C GLN A 14 -7.33 3.63 1.17
N ASN A 15 -6.54 4.41 1.91
CA ASN A 15 -6.01 5.68 1.41
C ASN A 15 -5.06 5.46 0.23
N LEU A 16 -4.27 4.39 0.25
CA LEU A 16 -3.41 4.02 -0.87
C LEU A 16 -4.25 3.62 -2.10
N LEU A 17 -5.32 2.86 -1.90
CA LEU A 17 -6.26 2.49 -2.97
C LEU A 17 -6.90 3.73 -3.60
N ASP A 18 -7.37 4.66 -2.77
CA ASP A 18 -8.01 5.89 -3.23
C ASP A 18 -7.04 6.77 -4.02
N GLU A 19 -5.78 6.86 -3.59
CA GLU A 19 -4.75 7.61 -4.33
C GLU A 19 -4.34 6.97 -5.65
N LEU A 20 -4.35 5.64 -5.76
CA LEU A 20 -4.15 4.95 -7.04
C LEU A 20 -5.34 5.23 -7.98
N ARG A 21 -6.57 5.12 -7.49
CA ARG A 21 -7.77 5.42 -8.28
C ARG A 21 -7.84 6.87 -8.77
N LYS A 22 -7.43 7.83 -7.94
CA LYS A 22 -7.32 9.25 -8.35
C LYS A 22 -6.35 9.48 -9.51
N ARG A 23 -5.38 8.57 -9.73
CA ARG A 23 -4.44 8.61 -10.86
C ARG A 23 -4.98 7.94 -12.12
N GLY A 24 -6.19 7.39 -12.06
CA GLY A 24 -6.80 6.63 -13.14
C GLY A 24 -6.46 5.15 -13.11
N ASP A 25 -5.83 4.63 -12.05
CA ASP A 25 -5.64 3.19 -11.90
C ASP A 25 -6.98 2.52 -11.53
N GLU A 26 -7.53 1.73 -12.45
CA GLU A 26 -8.71 0.90 -12.21
C GLU A 26 -8.33 -0.38 -11.47
N ILE A 27 -7.88 -0.23 -10.22
CA ILE A 27 -7.46 -1.34 -9.37
C ILE A 27 -8.51 -1.65 -8.29
N SER A 28 -8.78 -2.94 -8.08
CA SER A 28 -9.60 -3.44 -6.98
C SER A 28 -8.78 -3.56 -5.68
N LEU A 29 -9.48 -3.63 -4.54
CA LEU A 29 -8.83 -3.85 -3.24
C LEU A 29 -8.08 -5.20 -3.20
N GLU A 30 -8.63 -6.23 -3.83
CA GLU A 30 -8.00 -7.56 -3.89
C GLU A 30 -6.70 -7.53 -4.70
N GLU A 31 -6.69 -6.83 -5.84
CA GLU A 31 -5.49 -6.66 -6.66
C GLU A 31 -4.43 -5.83 -5.92
N LEU A 32 -4.85 -4.76 -5.23
CA LEU A 32 -3.95 -4.01 -4.37
C LEU A 32 -3.30 -4.92 -3.32
N ARG A 33 -4.09 -5.75 -2.63
CA ARG A 33 -3.60 -6.72 -1.65
C ARG A 33 -2.61 -7.72 -2.25
N LYS A 34 -2.91 -8.28 -3.42
CA LYS A 34 -2.00 -9.18 -4.16
C LYS A 34 -0.68 -8.49 -4.50
N ASN A 35 -0.74 -7.22 -4.93
CA ASN A 35 0.45 -6.43 -5.26
C ASN A 35 1.26 -6.08 -4.01
N LEU A 36 0.61 -5.69 -2.91
CA LEU A 36 1.26 -5.43 -1.62
C LEU A 36 1.95 -6.67 -1.08
N MET A 37 1.31 -7.84 -1.17
CA MET A 37 1.90 -9.11 -0.75
C MET A 37 3.19 -9.40 -1.53
N ARG A 38 3.19 -9.20 -2.85
CA ARG A 38 4.40 -9.34 -3.67
C ARG A 38 5.50 -8.36 -3.24
N LEU A 39 5.15 -7.10 -3.03
CA LEU A 39 6.10 -6.07 -2.61
C LEU A 39 6.68 -6.34 -1.20
N GLU A 40 5.87 -6.91 -0.32
CA GLU A 40 6.28 -7.29 1.04
C GLU A 40 7.25 -8.46 1.03
N ILE A 41 7.01 -9.49 0.21
CA ILE A 41 7.94 -10.62 0.01
C ILE A 41 9.32 -10.14 -0.46
N HIS A 42 9.33 -9.12 -1.32
CA HIS A 42 10.58 -8.52 -1.82
C HIS A 42 11.18 -7.47 -0.88
N GLY A 43 10.56 -7.21 0.27
CA GLY A 43 11.07 -6.28 1.29
C GLY A 43 11.00 -4.80 0.89
N PHE A 44 10.09 -4.43 -0.02
CA PHE A 44 9.88 -3.02 -0.40
C PHE A 44 8.87 -2.31 0.50
N VAL A 45 7.91 -3.06 1.04
CA VAL A 45 6.86 -2.53 1.91
C VAL A 45 6.65 -3.45 3.10
N ARG A 46 6.06 -2.92 4.16
CA ARG A 46 5.58 -3.66 5.32
C ARG A 46 4.09 -3.44 5.45
N VAL A 47 3.32 -4.51 5.62
CA VAL A 47 1.88 -4.44 5.87
C VAL A 47 1.60 -4.82 7.32
N LEU A 48 0.94 -3.93 8.05
CA LEU A 48 0.57 -4.11 9.46
C LEU A 48 -0.96 -4.13 9.58
N SER A 49 -1.51 -5.19 10.14
CA SER A 49 -2.94 -5.22 10.50
C SER A 49 -3.16 -4.41 11.78
N LEU A 50 -4.10 -3.46 11.74
CA LEU A 50 -4.56 -2.72 12.92
C LEU A 50 -5.74 -3.44 13.59
N ASP A 51 -6.66 -3.95 12.78
CA ASP A 51 -7.81 -4.75 13.19
C ASP A 51 -8.17 -5.76 12.07
N ALA A 52 -9.35 -6.39 12.17
CA ALA A 52 -9.81 -7.39 11.21
C ALA A 52 -9.97 -6.84 9.78
N GLU A 53 -10.18 -5.54 9.62
CA GLU A 53 -10.51 -4.89 8.35
C GLU A 53 -9.45 -3.87 7.91
N ARG A 54 -8.76 -3.22 8.87
CA ARG A 54 -7.86 -2.11 8.61
C ARG A 54 -6.41 -2.55 8.61
N LYS A 55 -5.71 -2.17 7.54
CA LYS A 55 -4.28 -2.40 7.36
C LYS A 55 -3.55 -1.10 7.07
N VAL A 56 -2.32 -1.02 7.57
CA VAL A 56 -1.36 0.06 7.30
C VAL A 56 -0.25 -0.50 6.43
N VAL A 57 0.11 0.25 5.39
CA VAL A 57 1.21 -0.05 4.49
C VAL A 57 2.30 0.99 4.70
N GLU A 58 3.53 0.53 4.89
CA GLU A 58 4.71 1.37 5.11
C GLU A 58 5.78 1.02 4.08
N LEU A 59 6.45 2.03 3.51
CA LEU A 59 7.62 1.83 2.66
C LEU A 59 8.81 1.46 3.53
N ILE A 60 9.48 0.36 3.17
CA ILE A 60 10.77 0.04 3.75
C ILE A 60 11.80 0.85 2.97
N LYS A 61 12.20 2.00 3.51
CA LYS A 61 13.39 2.69 2.99
C LYS A 61 14.59 1.78 3.23
N LYS A 62 15.14 1.17 2.17
CA LYS A 62 16.53 0.71 2.20
C LYS A 62 17.39 1.97 2.40
N THR A 63 17.99 2.06 3.58
CA THR A 63 19.10 2.99 3.85
C THR A 63 20.28 2.58 2.99
#